data_AF-A0A9J6CRF5-F1
#
_entry.id   AF-A0A9J6CRF5-F1
#
_cell.length_a   1.000
_cell.length_b   1.000
_cell.length_c   1.000
_cell.angle_alpha   90.00
_cell.angle_beta   90.00
_cell.angle_gamma   90.00
#
_symmetry.space_group_name_H-M   'P 1'
#
loop_
_entity.id
_entity.type
_entity.pdbx_description
1 polymer ?
#
loop_
_entity_poly.entity_id
_entity_poly.type
_entity_poly.pdbx_seq_one_letter_code
_entity_poly.pdbx_strand_id
1 'polypeptide(L)'
;MQFINILNATNQLTAALKTKLTQYLTAGYQNELQYQESDGSFSAFGNNDPQGSTWLSSYVAMYFYLSKSIITINSDVIQNALNFIVAQQNTDGSFKEPGRVIHSDMQGAVGNALL
;
A
#
# COMPACT_ATOMS: atom_id res chain seq x y z
N MET A 1 -9.54 3.41 6.69
CA MET A 1 -8.81 2.89 7.86
C MET A 1 -9.80 2.43 8.92
N GLN A 2 -10.11 1.12 8.97
CA GLN A 2 -11.17 0.58 9.84
C GLN A 2 -10.88 0.79 11.34
N PHE A 3 -9.62 0.67 11.76
CA PHE A 3 -9.21 0.84 13.15
C PHE A 3 -9.56 2.22 13.72
N ILE A 4 -9.27 3.29 12.97
CA ILE A 4 -9.54 4.67 13.43
C ILE A 4 -11.03 4.98 13.42
N ASN A 5 -11.78 4.45 12.45
CA ASN A 5 -13.24 4.55 12.44
C ASN A 5 -13.86 3.85 13.66
N ILE A 6 -13.34 2.68 14.04
CA ILE A 6 -13.77 1.95 15.24
C ILE A 6 -13.44 2.75 16.50
N LEU A 7 -12.21 3.24 16.66
CA LEU A 7 -11.82 4.05 17.82
C LEU A 7 -12.65 5.33 17.96
N ASN A 8 -13.00 5.94 16.84
CA ASN A 8 -13.88 7.11 16.83
C ASN A 8 -15.30 6.72 17.23
N ALA A 9 -15.84 5.64 16.68
CA ALA A 9 -17.17 5.13 17.00
C ALA A 9 -17.31 4.67 18.46
N THR A 10 -16.24 4.17 19.08
CA THR A 10 -16.23 3.72 20.48
C THR A 10 -15.83 4.83 21.47
N ASN A 11 -15.65 6.07 21.02
CA ASN A 11 -15.16 7.20 21.83
C ASN A 11 -13.78 6.95 22.50
N GLN A 12 -12.96 6.09 21.90
CA GLN A 12 -11.62 5.76 22.39
C GLN A 12 -10.51 6.58 21.70
N LEU A 13 -10.85 7.39 20.70
CA LEU A 13 -9.91 8.25 19.99
C LEU A 13 -9.56 9.49 20.82
N THR A 14 -8.64 9.34 21.76
CA THR A 14 -8.09 10.47 22.53
C THR A 14 -7.13 11.32 21.68
N ALA A 15 -6.93 12.58 22.06
CA ALA A 15 -5.97 13.46 21.38
C ALA A 15 -4.54 12.88 21.38
N ALA A 16 -4.11 12.30 22.50
CA ALA A 16 -2.81 11.64 22.62
C ALA A 16 -2.68 10.46 21.65
N LEU A 17 -3.73 9.63 21.52
CA LEU A 17 -3.74 8.52 20.58
C LEU A 17 -3.70 8.99 19.13
N LYS A 18 -4.46 10.05 18.79
CA LYS A 18 -4.44 10.65 17.45
C LYS A 18 -3.04 11.14 17.08
N THR A 19 -2.37 11.87 17.98
CA THR A 19 -0.99 12.33 17.77
C THR A 19 -0.03 11.16 17.51
N LYS A 20 -0.13 10.10 18.33
CA LYS A 20 0.71 8.91 18.19
C LYS A 20 0.47 8.18 16.87
N LEU A 21 -0.80 8.07 16.45
CA LEU A 21 -1.18 7.50 15.14
C LEU A 21 -0.61 8.33 13.98
N THR A 22 -0.76 9.65 14.01
CA THR A 22 -0.20 10.55 13.00
C THR A 22 1.33 10.39 12.89
N GLN A 23 2.04 10.25 14.01
CA GLN A 23 3.49 10.03 14.01
C GLN A 23 3.85 8.68 13.36
N TYR A 24 3.20 7.59 13.74
CA TYR A 24 3.48 6.27 13.16
C TYR A 24 3.13 6.18 11.68
N LEU A 25 2.01 6.75 11.26
CA LEU A 25 1.62 6.76 9.86
C LEU A 25 2.55 7.61 9.01
N THR A 26 2.99 8.77 9.52
CA THR A 26 3.97 9.61 8.82
C THR A 26 5.29 8.88 8.65
N ALA A 27 5.79 8.24 9.71
CA ALA A 27 7.03 7.45 9.64
C ALA A 27 6.89 6.25 8.69
N GLY A 28 5.77 5.53 8.76
CA GLY A 28 5.48 4.40 7.87
C GLY A 28 5.42 4.84 6.40
N TYR A 29 4.75 5.95 6.10
CA TYR A 29 4.72 6.52 4.76
C TYR A 29 6.12 6.84 4.22
N GLN A 30 6.96 7.52 5.00
CA GLN A 30 8.33 7.85 4.58
C GLN A 30 9.21 6.60 4.40
N ASN A 31 9.03 5.58 5.24
CA ASN A 31 9.77 4.33 5.13
C ASN A 31 9.35 3.53 3.89
N GLU A 32 8.05 3.41 3.65
CA GLU A 32 7.50 2.66 2.51
C GLU A 32 7.96 3.25 1.16
N LEU A 33 8.09 4.57 1.06
CA LEU A 33 8.59 5.24 -0.15
C LEU A 33 10.02 4.82 -0.55
N GLN A 34 10.82 4.28 0.37
CA GLN A 34 12.16 3.77 0.04
C GLN A 34 12.11 2.51 -0.84
N TYR A 35 10.96 1.85 -0.87
CA TYR A 35 10.71 0.62 -1.63
C TYR A 35 9.92 0.88 -2.92
N GLN A 36 9.66 2.15 -3.25
CA GLN A 36 9.07 2.53 -4.53
C GLN A 36 10.13 2.47 -5.64
N GLU A 37 9.81 1.76 -6.71
CA GLU A 37 10.63 1.68 -7.91
C GLU A 37 10.39 2.87 -8.85
N SER A 38 11.30 3.06 -9.81
CA SER A 38 11.24 4.18 -10.76
C SER A 38 9.98 4.23 -11.64
N ASP A 39 9.33 3.08 -11.86
CA ASP A 39 8.08 2.97 -12.62
C ASP A 39 6.82 3.22 -11.75
N GLY A 40 7.01 3.48 -10.45
CA GLY A 40 5.96 3.74 -9.48
C GLY A 40 5.46 2.52 -8.72
N SER A 41 5.92 1.32 -9.07
CA SER A 41 5.60 0.08 -8.37
C SER A 41 6.30 -0.03 -7.02
N PHE A 42 5.88 -1.00 -6.20
CA PHE A 42 6.51 -1.34 -4.92
C PHE A 42 6.98 -2.79 -4.94
N SER A 43 8.15 -3.03 -4.36
CA SER A 43 8.76 -4.35 -4.17
C SER A 43 9.38 -4.48 -2.78
N ALA A 44 9.77 -5.69 -2.39
CA ALA A 44 10.29 -5.92 -1.05
C ALA A 44 11.68 -5.29 -0.83
N PHE A 45 12.46 -5.12 -1.92
CA PHE A 45 13.79 -4.53 -1.88
C PHE A 45 13.96 -3.29 -2.77
N GLY A 46 12.85 -2.71 -3.23
CA GLY A 46 12.84 -1.53 -4.10
C GLY A 46 13.63 -1.77 -5.38
N ASN A 47 14.42 -0.78 -5.81
CA ASN A 47 15.22 -0.87 -7.05
C ASN A 47 16.30 -1.98 -7.07
N ASN A 48 16.42 -2.81 -6.02
CA ASN A 48 17.24 -4.03 -6.06
C ASN A 48 16.47 -5.24 -6.60
N ASP A 49 15.14 -5.20 -6.57
CA ASP A 49 14.31 -6.19 -7.25
C ASP A 49 14.22 -5.83 -8.74
N PRO A 50 14.16 -6.84 -9.64
CA PRO A 50 14.11 -6.59 -11.07
C PRO A 50 12.75 -6.05 -11.55
N GLN A 51 11.69 -6.30 -10.77
CA GLN A 51 10.30 -5.92 -11.08
C GLN A 51 9.50 -5.72 -9.80
N GLY A 52 8.64 -4.70 -9.81
CA GLY A 52 7.62 -4.47 -8.79
C GLY A 52 6.58 -5.58 -8.67
N SER A 53 6.03 -5.73 -7.46
CA SER A 53 4.93 -6.66 -7.18
C SER A 53 3.58 -5.97 -7.39
N THR A 54 2.69 -6.59 -8.16
CA THR A 54 1.32 -6.08 -8.40
C THR A 54 0.50 -6.13 -7.12
N TRP A 55 0.57 -7.24 -6.38
CA TRP A 55 -0.08 -7.41 -5.10
C TRP A 55 0.39 -6.36 -4.09
N LEU A 56 1.71 -6.19 -3.93
CA LEU A 56 2.25 -5.23 -2.96
C LEU A 56 1.90 -3.80 -3.36
N SER A 57 2.06 -3.44 -4.63
CA SER A 57 1.69 -2.11 -5.15
C SER A 57 0.22 -1.80 -4.90
N SER A 58 -0.66 -2.79 -5.10
CA SER A 58 -2.11 -2.65 -4.84
C SER A 58 -2.40 -2.44 -3.36
N TYR A 59 -1.74 -3.21 -2.49
CA TYR A 59 -1.88 -3.10 -1.05
C TYR A 59 -1.42 -1.72 -0.54
N VAL A 60 -0.24 -1.26 -0.98
CA VAL A 60 0.32 0.04 -0.60
C VAL A 60 -0.55 1.19 -1.11
N ALA A 61 -0.98 1.17 -2.37
CA ALA A 61 -1.85 2.20 -2.94
C ALA A 61 -3.18 2.32 -2.16
N MET A 62 -3.81 1.18 -1.83
CA MET A 62 -5.00 1.13 -0.99
C MET A 62 -4.72 1.72 0.41
N TYR A 63 -3.64 1.29 1.06
CA TYR A 63 -3.30 1.74 2.41
C TYR A 63 -3.02 3.25 2.47
N PHE A 64 -2.30 3.78 1.49
CA PHE A 64 -2.04 5.22 1.34
C PHE A 64 -3.32 6.01 1.11
N TYR A 65 -4.20 5.54 0.22
CA TYR A 65 -5.51 6.16 0.02
C TYR A 65 -6.31 6.25 1.33
N LEU A 66 -6.36 5.15 2.09
CA LEU A 66 -7.04 5.11 3.38
C LEU A 66 -6.39 5.97 4.46
N SER A 67 -5.09 6.27 4.34
CA SER A 67 -4.33 7.06 5.31
C SER A 67 -4.50 8.57 5.12
N LYS A 68 -5.02 9.02 3.96
CA LYS A 68 -5.31 10.44 3.66
C LYS A 68 -6.24 11.10 4.68
N SER A 69 -7.04 10.33 5.43
CA SER A 69 -7.91 10.88 6.47
C SER A 69 -7.16 11.30 7.75
N ILE A 70 -5.88 10.96 7.89
CA ILE A 70 -5.09 11.18 9.12
C ILE A 70 -3.77 11.89 8.84
N ILE A 71 -3.12 11.62 7.71
CA ILE A 71 -1.86 12.24 7.30
C ILE A 71 -1.94 12.74 5.86
N THR A 72 -1.05 13.67 5.52
CA THR A 72 -0.87 14.12 4.14
C THR A 72 -0.08 13.07 3.36
N ILE A 73 -0.64 12.66 2.21
CA ILE A 73 0.00 11.73 1.26
C ILE A 73 0.11 12.45 -0.08
N ASN A 74 1.27 12.34 -0.76
CA ASN A 74 1.38 12.84 -2.12
C ASN A 74 0.51 11.97 -3.05
N SER A 75 -0.43 12.60 -3.76
CA SER A 75 -1.36 11.87 -4.63
C SER A 75 -0.66 11.24 -5.84
N ASP A 76 0.49 11.78 -6.26
CA ASP A 76 1.28 11.22 -7.37
C ASP A 76 1.81 9.83 -7.04
N VAL A 77 2.17 9.57 -5.77
CA VAL A 77 2.64 8.25 -5.32
C VAL A 77 1.58 7.19 -5.56
N ILE A 78 0.33 7.50 -5.21
CA ILE A 78 -0.81 6.59 -5.42
C ILE A 78 -1.08 6.45 -6.92
N GLN A 79 -1.08 7.55 -7.66
CA GLN A 79 -1.38 7.54 -9.09
C GLN A 79 -0.35 6.72 -9.88
N ASN A 80 0.93 6.85 -9.56
CA ASN A 80 2.00 6.09 -10.22
C ASN A 80 1.86 4.59 -9.94
N ALA A 81 1.58 4.20 -8.70
CA ALA A 81 1.31 2.79 -8.37
C ALA A 81 0.08 2.25 -9.11
N LEU A 82 -1.01 3.03 -9.22
CA LEU A 82 -2.20 2.64 -9.98
C LEU A 82 -1.91 2.50 -11.48
N ASN A 83 -1.12 3.40 -12.07
CA ASN A 83 -0.71 3.31 -13.47
C ASN A 83 0.08 2.02 -13.72
N PHE A 84 1.00 1.66 -12.83
CA PHE A 84 1.71 0.38 -12.88
C PHE A 84 0.74 -0.80 -12.81
N ILE A 85 -0.18 -0.83 -11.84
CA ILE A 85 -1.14 -1.94 -11.67
C ILE A 85 -2.00 -2.12 -12.92
N VAL A 86 -2.54 -1.04 -13.50
CA VAL A 86 -3.35 -1.10 -14.73
C VAL A 86 -2.55 -1.64 -15.90
N ALA A 87 -1.25 -1.33 -15.99
CA ALA A 87 -0.38 -1.89 -17.03
C ALA A 87 -0.19 -3.42 -16.91
N GLN A 88 -0.48 -4.01 -15.76
CA GLN A 88 -0.43 -5.46 -15.54
C GLN A 88 -1.74 -6.18 -15.88
N GLN A 89 -2.79 -5.45 -16.27
CA GLN A 89 -4.08 -6.04 -16.63
C GLN A 89 -4.03 -6.72 -18.01
N ASN A 90 -4.48 -7.97 -18.07
CA ASN A 90 -4.69 -8.72 -19.31
C ASN A 90 -6.00 -8.32 -20.00
N THR A 91 -6.15 -8.72 -21.26
CA THR A 91 -7.38 -8.48 -22.05
C THR A 91 -8.62 -9.18 -21.50
N ASP A 92 -8.42 -10.25 -20.72
CA ASP A 92 -9.50 -10.98 -20.02
C ASP A 92 -9.85 -10.38 -18.65
N GLY A 93 -9.13 -9.32 -18.23
CA GLY A 93 -9.33 -8.64 -16.95
C GLY A 93 -8.51 -9.19 -15.78
N SER A 94 -7.78 -10.29 -15.94
CA SER A 94 -6.84 -10.80 -14.93
C SER A 94 -5.62 -9.87 -14.79
N PHE A 95 -4.87 -9.99 -13.69
CA PHE A 95 -3.67 -9.18 -13.45
C PHE A 95 -2.44 -10.09 -13.34
N LYS A 96 -1.34 -9.67 -13.95
CA LYS A 96 -0.05 -10.37 -13.83
C LYS A 96 0.65 -9.98 -12.53
N GLU A 97 1.47 -10.90 -12.01
CA GLU A 97 2.38 -10.64 -10.89
C GLU A 97 3.83 -10.79 -11.38
N PRO A 98 4.45 -9.72 -11.93
CA PRO A 98 5.80 -9.79 -12.46
C PRO A 98 6.88 -9.80 -11.37
N GLY A 99 6.60 -9.18 -10.22
CA GLY A 99 7.50 -9.13 -9.07
C GLY A 99 7.39 -10.35 -8.16
N ARG A 100 8.39 -10.51 -7.28
CA ARG A 100 8.38 -11.58 -6.28
C ARG A 100 7.68 -11.11 -5.01
N VAL A 101 6.75 -11.92 -4.51
CA VAL A 101 6.24 -11.78 -3.14
C VAL A 101 7.07 -12.68 -2.22
N ILE A 102 7.87 -12.08 -1.34
CA ILE A 102 8.85 -12.81 -0.51
C ILE A 102 8.17 -13.52 0.67
N HIS A 103 7.15 -12.88 1.24
CA HIS A 103 6.35 -13.41 2.34
C HIS A 103 4.90 -13.57 1.87
N SER A 104 4.62 -14.69 1.20
CA SER A 104 3.27 -15.04 0.74
C SER A 104 2.24 -15.07 1.86
N ASP A 105 2.67 -15.30 3.11
CA ASP A 105 1.82 -15.23 4.30
C ASP A 105 1.16 -13.85 4.48
N MET A 106 1.83 -12.78 4.03
CA MET A 106 1.26 -11.42 4.06
C MET A 106 0.08 -11.26 3.09
N GLN A 107 -0.03 -12.12 2.08
CA GLN A 107 -1.15 -12.13 1.14
C GLN A 107 -2.41 -12.74 1.76
N GLY A 108 -2.29 -13.43 2.92
CA GLY A 108 -3.39 -14.17 3.52
C GLY A 108 -4.02 -15.14 2.50
N ALA A 109 -5.34 -15.34 2.59
CA ALA A 109 -6.07 -16.17 1.61
C ALA A 109 -6.15 -15.56 0.20
N VAL A 110 -5.73 -14.29 0.03
CA VAL A 110 -5.88 -13.52 -1.22
C VAL A 110 -4.79 -13.89 -2.23
N GLY A 111 -3.61 -14.31 -1.77
CA GLY A 111 -2.49 -14.72 -2.64
C GLY A 111 -2.81 -15.88 -3.58
N ASN A 112 -3.84 -16.67 -3.27
CA ASN A 112 -4.30 -17.80 -4.09
C ASN A 112 -5.54 -17.47 -4.96
N ALA A 113 -6.17 -16.31 -4.79
CA ALA A 113 -7.51 -16.04 -5.34
C ALA A 113 -7.62 -14.79 -6.23
N LEU A 114 -6.59 -13.93 -6.29
CA LEU A 114 -6.64 -12.69 -7.07
C LEU A 114 -5.43 -12.49 -8.02
N LEU A 115 -4.84 -13.59 -8.49
CA LEU A 115 -3.96 -13.60 -9.67
C LEU A 115 -4.48 -14.64 -10.65
#